data_AF-A0AA37H709-F1
#
_entry.id   AF-A0AA37H709-F1
#
_cell.length_a   1.000
_cell.length_b   1.000
_cell.length_c   1.000
_cell.angle_alpha   90.00
_cell.angle_beta   90.00
_cell.angle_gamma   90.00
#
_symmetry.space_group_name_H-M   'P 1'
#
loop_
_entity.id
_entity.type
_entity.pdbx_description
1 polymer ?
#
loop_
_entity_poly.entity_id
_entity_poly.type
_entity_poly.pdbx_seq_one_letter_code
_entity_poly.pdbx_strand_id
1 'polypeptide(L)'
;MPSSSVMTRAIGLDALSAFLAGPGADYAAARNTDRGRAATPTTAALSSYLRRRLLTEEKVARAGVRAFGESGAEKFVSEIFWRTDFKGHLETHPEAWARRRLR
;
A
#
# COMPACT_ATOMS: atom_id res chain seq x y z
N MET A 1 -23.88 9.35 10.46
CA MET A 1 -23.06 8.16 10.14
C MET A 1 -22.65 8.27 8.68
N PRO A 2 -21.39 8.48 8.27
CA PRO A 2 -21.10 8.51 6.85
C PRO A 2 -21.20 7.08 6.32
N SER A 3 -22.09 6.92 5.35
CA SER A 3 -22.37 5.69 4.60
C SER A 3 -21.08 5.06 4.08
N SER A 4 -21.05 3.73 4.07
CA SER A 4 -20.00 2.96 3.38
C SER A 4 -19.84 3.50 1.97
N SER A 5 -18.79 4.28 1.73
CA SER A 5 -18.47 4.80 0.40
C SER A 5 -18.25 3.58 -0.49
N VAL A 6 -19.05 3.46 -1.55
CA VAL A 6 -19.02 2.31 -2.46
C VAL A 6 -17.59 2.18 -2.99
N MET A 7 -16.90 1.10 -2.62
CA MET A 7 -15.53 0.87 -3.08
C MET A 7 -15.54 0.45 -4.55
N THR A 8 -15.24 1.38 -5.45
CA THR A 8 -15.14 1.12 -6.90
C THR A 8 -13.70 1.18 -7.39
N ARG A 9 -13.46 0.59 -8.56
CA ARG A 9 -12.18 0.72 -9.26
C ARG A 9 -11.81 2.18 -9.54
N ALA A 10 -12.79 3.01 -9.91
CA ALA A 10 -12.56 4.43 -10.21
C ALA A 10 -12.02 5.18 -8.99
N ILE A 11 -12.68 5.03 -7.83
CA ILE A 11 -12.24 5.65 -6.58
C ILE A 11 -10.85 5.15 -6.17
N GLY A 12 -10.54 3.88 -6.40
CA GLY A 12 -9.20 3.34 -6.18
C GLY A 12 -8.13 3.97 -7.06
N LEU A 13 -8.44 4.25 -8.32
CA LEU A 13 -7.52 4.95 -9.24
C LEU A 13 -7.34 6.42 -8.85
N ASP A 14 -8.40 7.09 -8.42
CA ASP A 14 -8.31 8.47 -7.94
C ASP A 14 -7.47 8.56 -6.67
N ALA A 15 -7.65 7.64 -5.73
CA ALA A 15 -6.84 7.54 -4.52
C ALA A 15 -5.35 7.28 -4.85
N LEU A 16 -5.06 6.40 -5.83
CA LEU A 16 -3.70 6.16 -6.31
C LEU A 16 -3.10 7.43 -6.93
N SER A 17 -3.82 8.10 -7.82
CA SER A 17 -3.36 9.31 -8.48
C SER A 17 -3.09 10.44 -7.47
N ALA A 18 -4.01 10.66 -6.53
CA ALA A 18 -3.87 11.67 -5.48
C ALA A 18 -2.66 11.37 -4.56
N PHE A 19 -2.43 10.10 -4.24
CA PHE A 19 -1.27 9.68 -3.48
C PHE A 19 0.03 9.97 -4.24
N LEU A 20 0.11 9.55 -5.51
CA LEU A 20 1.32 9.71 -6.33
C LEU A 20 1.66 11.19 -6.58
N ALA A 21 0.64 12.05 -6.70
CA ALA A 21 0.82 13.49 -6.91
C ALA A 21 1.16 14.28 -5.63
N GLY A 22 1.03 13.68 -4.45
CA GLY A 22 1.28 14.34 -3.17
C GLY A 22 2.22 13.53 -2.27
N PRO A 23 1.69 12.84 -1.23
CA PRO A 23 2.50 12.18 -0.20
C PRO A 23 3.40 11.06 -0.73
N GLY A 24 3.17 10.57 -1.95
CA GLY A 24 3.99 9.56 -2.60
C GLY A 24 5.42 10.02 -2.95
N ALA A 25 5.64 11.33 -3.15
CA ALA A 25 6.97 11.86 -3.45
C ALA A 25 7.98 11.64 -2.32
N ASP A 26 7.52 11.72 -1.06
CA ASP A 26 8.33 11.48 0.14
C ASP A 26 8.17 10.06 0.69
N TYR A 27 7.53 9.15 -0.04
CA TYR A 27 7.18 7.82 0.46
C TYR A 27 8.39 7.06 1.00
N ALA A 28 9.52 7.14 0.29
CA ALA A 28 10.77 6.50 0.70
C ALA A 28 11.27 6.92 2.10
N ALA A 29 10.97 8.16 2.52
CA ALA A 29 11.36 8.73 3.81
C ALA A 29 10.26 8.58 4.87
N ALA A 30 8.99 8.54 4.48
CA ALA A 30 7.83 8.62 5.37
C ALA A 30 7.08 7.30 5.60
N ARG A 31 7.39 6.22 4.85
CA ARG A 31 6.63 4.95 4.85
C ARG A 31 6.45 4.29 6.22
N ASN A 32 7.38 4.49 7.15
CA ASN A 32 7.35 3.89 8.50
C ASN A 32 6.91 4.88 9.59
N THR A 33 6.45 6.07 9.21
CA THR A 33 6.10 7.13 10.16
C THR A 33 4.60 7.32 10.17
N ASP A 34 3.98 7.01 11.31
CA ASP A 34 2.65 7.51 11.63
C ASP A 34 2.80 8.92 12.21
N ARG A 35 2.35 9.93 11.45
CA ARG A 35 2.39 11.34 11.87
C ARG A 35 1.16 11.73 12.70
N GLY A 36 0.33 10.76 13.07
CA GLY A 36 -0.89 10.96 13.85
C GLY A 36 -2.10 11.33 12.99
N ARG A 37 -3.28 11.30 13.63
CA ARG A 37 -4.60 11.40 12.97
C ARG A 37 -4.88 12.72 12.24
N ALA A 38 -4.12 13.77 12.57
CA ALA A 38 -4.28 15.11 12.01
C ALA A 38 -3.31 15.38 10.82
N ALA A 39 -2.37 14.48 10.56
CA ALA A 39 -1.38 14.64 9.50
C ALA A 39 -1.81 13.92 8.21
N THR A 40 -1.30 14.39 7.07
CA THR A 40 -1.51 13.75 5.78
C THR A 40 -1.04 12.29 5.84
N PRO A 41 -1.89 11.32 5.46
CA PRO A 41 -1.51 9.91 5.43
C PRO A 41 -0.27 9.68 4.58
N THR A 42 0.68 8.94 5.12
CA THR A 42 1.92 8.53 4.42
C THR A 42 1.71 7.32 3.51
N THR A 43 0.51 6.74 3.52
CA THR A 43 0.16 5.56 2.72
C THR A 43 -1.06 5.82 1.85
N ALA A 44 -1.11 5.19 0.68
CA ALA A 44 -2.21 5.33 -0.28
C ALA A 44 -3.52 4.65 0.15
N ALA A 45 -3.54 3.94 1.29
CA ALA A 45 -4.67 3.14 1.78
C ALA A 45 -5.30 2.19 0.73
N LEU A 46 -4.51 1.71 -0.26
CA LEU A 46 -4.99 0.89 -1.37
C LEU A 46 -5.25 -0.59 -1.01
N SER A 47 -5.03 -0.95 0.25
CA SER A 47 -5.06 -2.33 0.74
C SER A 47 -6.40 -3.03 0.49
N SER A 48 -7.51 -2.29 0.63
CA SER A 48 -8.87 -2.75 0.42
C SER A 48 -9.23 -2.93 -1.06
N TYR A 49 -8.68 -2.10 -1.96
CA TYR A 49 -8.86 -2.20 -3.41
C TYR A 49 -8.08 -3.37 -4.02
N LEU A 50 -6.85 -3.55 -3.56
CA LEU A 50 -5.99 -4.68 -3.96
C LEU A 50 -6.57 -6.02 -3.47
N ARG A 51 -7.04 -6.11 -2.21
CA ARG A 51 -7.64 -7.33 -1.66
C ARG A 51 -8.88 -7.79 -2.44
N ARG A 52 -9.64 -6.84 -2.99
CA ARG A 52 -10.84 -7.09 -3.81
C ARG A 52 -10.54 -7.20 -5.31
N ARG A 53 -9.26 -7.15 -5.72
CA ARG A 53 -8.80 -7.14 -7.12
C ARG A 53 -9.43 -6.02 -7.97
N LEU A 54 -9.89 -4.94 -7.34
CA LEU A 54 -10.37 -3.73 -8.04
C LEU A 54 -9.21 -2.99 -8.70
N LEU A 55 -8.02 -3.09 -8.09
CA LEU A 55 -6.73 -2.74 -8.66
C LEU A 55 -5.85 -3.98 -8.63
N THR A 56 -4.91 -4.07 -9.57
CA THR A 56 -3.87 -5.10 -9.58
C THR A 56 -2.55 -4.49 -9.13
N GLU A 57 -1.72 -5.29 -8.48
CA GLU A 57 -0.38 -4.94 -8.02
C GLU A 57 0.46 -4.40 -9.17
N GLU A 58 0.39 -5.04 -10.33
CA GLU A 58 1.05 -4.60 -11.57
C GLU A 58 0.63 -3.19 -11.99
N LYS A 59 -0.67 -2.86 -11.94
CA LYS A 59 -1.17 -1.52 -12.31
C LYS A 59 -0.67 -0.47 -11.33
N VAL A 60 -0.65 -0.79 -10.04
CA VAL A 60 -0.16 0.12 -8.99
C VAL A 60 1.35 0.33 -9.14
N ALA A 61 2.13 -0.74 -9.33
CA ALA A 61 3.57 -0.67 -9.52
C ALA A 61 3.94 0.16 -10.76
N ARG A 62 3.28 -0.10 -11.90
CA ARG A 62 3.50 0.67 -13.14
C ARG A 62 3.13 2.14 -12.99
N ALA A 63 2.11 2.47 -12.20
CA ALA A 63 1.76 3.85 -11.89
C ALA A 63 2.85 4.53 -11.04
N GLY A 64 3.40 3.83 -10.04
CA GLY A 64 4.53 4.32 -9.25
C GLY A 64 5.79 4.59 -10.09
N VAL A 65 6.17 3.64 -10.95
CA VAL A 65 7.32 3.81 -11.87
C VAL A 65 7.11 4.99 -12.82
N ARG A 66 5.90 5.19 -13.33
CA ARG A 66 5.59 6.36 -14.17
C ARG A 66 5.65 7.68 -13.41
N ALA A 67 5.30 7.69 -12.13
CA ALA A 67 5.29 8.90 -11.32
C ALA A 67 6.69 9.30 -10.82
N PHE A 68 7.52 8.32 -10.44
CA PHE A 68 8.78 8.58 -9.74
C PHE A 68 10.04 8.11 -10.49
N GLY A 69 9.89 7.51 -11.67
CA GLY A 69 10.98 6.80 -12.36
C GLY A 69 11.35 5.49 -11.67
N GLU A 70 12.22 4.69 -12.30
CA GLU A 70 12.63 3.37 -11.78
C GLU A 70 13.27 3.45 -10.40
N SER A 71 14.22 4.36 -10.21
CA SER A 71 14.93 4.53 -8.93
C SER A 71 14.04 5.13 -7.84
N GLY A 72 13.23 6.14 -8.16
CA GLY A 72 12.33 6.77 -7.19
C GLY A 72 11.19 5.85 -6.74
N ALA A 73 10.76 4.93 -7.61
CA ALA A 73 9.69 3.99 -7.32
C ALA A 73 10.15 2.71 -6.60
N GLU A 74 11.45 2.45 -6.47
CA GLU A 74 12.00 1.18 -5.99
C GLU A 74 11.37 0.74 -4.65
N LYS A 75 11.34 1.63 -3.66
CA LYS A 75 10.75 1.31 -2.33
C LYS A 75 9.24 1.14 -2.39
N PHE A 76 8.55 1.94 -3.22
CA PHE A 76 7.10 1.83 -3.42
C PHE A 76 6.72 0.50 -4.05
N VAL A 77 7.43 0.11 -5.11
CA VAL A 77 7.24 -1.17 -5.79
C VAL A 77 7.58 -2.33 -4.86
N SER A 78 8.69 -2.25 -4.13
CA SER A 78 9.09 -3.27 -3.14
C SER A 78 8.03 -3.52 -2.08
N GLU A 79 7.31 -2.49 -1.62
CA GLU A 79 6.28 -2.64 -0.60
C GLU A 79 5.00 -3.32 -1.13
N ILE A 80 4.68 -3.11 -2.42
CA ILE A 80 3.59 -3.82 -3.11
C ILE A 80 3.90 -5.32 -3.19
N PHE A 81 5.14 -5.67 -3.54
CA PHE A 81 5.59 -7.06 -3.61
C PHE A 81 5.68 -7.69 -2.22
N TRP A 82 6.26 -6.99 -1.22
CA TRP A 82 6.30 -7.44 0.17
C TRP A 82 4.92 -7.83 0.69
N ARG A 83 3.87 -7.07 0.36
CA ARG A 83 2.50 -7.38 0.78
C ARG A 83 1.94 -8.66 0.16
N THR A 84 2.43 -9.04 -1.02
CA THR A 84 2.04 -10.26 -1.73
C THR A 84 2.81 -11.46 -1.17
N ASP A 85 4.12 -11.30 -1.01
CA ASP A 85 5.02 -12.36 -0.53
C ASP A 85 4.85 -12.67 0.96
N PHE A 86 4.53 -11.67 1.81
CA PHE A 86 4.38 -11.88 3.25
C PHE A 86 3.24 -12.87 3.57
N LYS A 87 2.22 -12.93 2.71
CA LYS A 87 1.13 -13.91 2.87
C LYS A 87 1.61 -15.33 2.55
N GLY A 88 2.35 -15.54 1.46
CA GLY A 88 2.94 -16.84 1.12
C GLY A 88 4.03 -17.27 2.12
N HIS A 89 4.78 -16.31 2.68
CA HIS A 89 5.75 -16.56 3.73
C HIS A 89 5.08 -17.02 5.03
N LEU A 90 3.98 -16.38 5.46
CA LEU A 90 3.20 -16.81 6.64
C LEU A 90 2.50 -18.16 6.42
N GLU A 91 2.08 -18.47 5.21
CA GLU A 91 1.46 -19.77 4.85
C GLU A 91 2.48 -20.93 4.88
N THR A 92 3.78 -20.63 4.71
CA THR A 92 4.87 -21.62 4.73
C THR A 92 5.62 -21.69 6.07
N HIS A 93 5.43 -20.73 6.96
CA HIS A 93 6.14 -20.64 8.27
C HIS A 93 5.14 -20.52 9.44
N PRO A 94 4.35 -21.57 9.75
CA PRO A 94 3.36 -21.56 10.83
C PRO A 94 3.95 -21.27 12.23
N GLU A 95 5.24 -21.54 12.45
CA GLU A 95 5.93 -21.25 13.71
C GLU A 95 6.11 -19.75 14.01
N ALA A 96 6.02 -18.88 12.99
CA ALA A 96 6.07 -17.43 13.17
C ALA A 96 4.88 -16.91 14.01
N TRP A 97 3.74 -17.62 13.98
CA TRP A 97 2.58 -17.32 14.81
C TRP A 97 2.76 -17.74 16.27
N ALA A 98 3.38 -18.92 16.50
CA ALA A 98 3.52 -19.50 17.83
C ALA A 98 4.35 -18.61 18.78
N ARG A 99 5.32 -17.86 18.25
CA ARG A 99 6.18 -16.97 19.04
C ARG A 99 5.52 -15.66 19.47
N ARG A 100 4.38 -15.29 18.88
CA ARG A 100 3.69 -14.02 19.17
C ARG A 100 2.67 -14.08 20.31
N ARG A 101 2.49 -15.26 20.94
CA ARG A 101 1.54 -15.48 22.05
C ARG A 101 2.20 -15.69 23.42
N LEU A 102 3.51 -15.45 23.53
CA LEU A 102 4.23 -15.43 24.81
C LEU A 102 4.92 -14.07 24.99
N ARG A 103 4.12 -13.04 25.25
CA ARG A 103 4.53 -11.84 25.98
C ARG A 103 3.32 -11.27 26.71
#